data_AF-A0A382WU32-F1
#
_entry.id   AF-A0A382WU32-F1
#
_cell.length_a   1.000
_cell.length_b   1.000
_cell.length_c   1.000
_cell.angle_alpha   90.00
_cell.angle_beta   90.00
_cell.angle_gamma   90.00
#
_symmetry.space_group_name_H-M   'P 1'
#
loop_
_entity.id
_entity.type
_entity.pdbx_description
1 polymer ?
#
loop_
_entity_poly.entity_id
_entity_poly.type
_entity_poly.pdbx_seq_one_letter_code
_entity_poly.pdbx_strand_id
1 'polypeptide(L)'
;RKINIFSRKTKLNKIFKKKVDYTICGISGLDGLKPTLDVIKFTKTIASANKESIICGWNLINKKLKKYNTKFIPIDSEHYSIWNLTREYSNNDIEEIILTASGGPLLNSPIRIQKTVTPEKTVRHPKWKMGKKISVDSANLMNKVFEIMEASKMFDFDLKKYKIFIHPQSYAHTIIKFKNGLIKILLHDTDMKIPIFNSIYDKKIKYITSKKINSKALNNLNFYEVDKLKFPSIKLLKKISKENTLYDTVITIANEELVKLFLEHKISLRQVVE
;
A
#
# COMPACT_ATOMS: atom_id res chain seq x y z
N ARG A 1 16.22 -28.39 17.15
CA ARG A 1 15.51 -28.69 15.87
C ARG A 1 16.54 -28.70 14.74
N LYS A 2 16.54 -29.69 13.85
CA LYS A 2 17.39 -29.70 12.66
C LYS A 2 16.85 -28.65 11.67
N ILE A 3 17.66 -27.65 11.32
CA ILE A 3 17.30 -26.59 10.37
C ILE A 3 17.98 -26.90 9.04
N ASN A 4 17.20 -27.04 7.97
CA ASN A 4 17.74 -27.21 6.63
C ASN A 4 18.02 -25.82 6.03
N ILE A 5 19.25 -25.58 5.59
CA ILE A 5 19.69 -24.30 5.01
C ILE A 5 19.76 -24.45 3.49
N PHE A 6 19.16 -23.51 2.76
CA PHE A 6 19.16 -23.48 1.30
C PHE A 6 19.70 -22.14 0.79
N SER A 7 20.33 -22.14 -0.38
CA SER A 7 20.79 -20.92 -1.03
C SER A 7 19.82 -20.46 -2.12
N ARG A 8 20.02 -19.23 -2.64
CA ARG A 8 19.25 -18.68 -3.76
C ARG A 8 19.30 -19.54 -5.03
N LYS A 9 20.34 -20.38 -5.19
CA LYS A 9 20.48 -21.30 -6.34
C LYS A 9 19.58 -22.53 -6.21
N THR A 10 19.06 -22.83 -5.03
CA THR A 10 18.20 -23.99 -4.81
C THR A 10 16.84 -23.78 -5.47
N LYS A 11 16.44 -24.70 -6.36
CA LYS A 11 15.11 -24.68 -6.96
C LYS A 11 14.04 -24.97 -5.90
N LEU A 12 13.00 -24.15 -5.82
CA LEU A 12 11.92 -24.29 -4.84
C LEU A 12 11.20 -25.65 -4.88
N ASN A 13 11.16 -26.34 -6.03
CA ASN A 13 10.58 -27.70 -6.11
C ASN A 13 11.39 -28.76 -5.36
N LYS A 14 12.68 -28.51 -5.08
CA LYS A 14 13.49 -29.37 -4.21
C LYS A 14 13.20 -29.13 -2.72
N ILE A 15 12.58 -28.00 -2.39
CA ILE A 15 12.25 -27.58 -1.02
C ILE A 15 10.80 -27.96 -0.70
N PHE A 16 9.86 -27.60 -1.58
CA PHE A 16 8.43 -27.80 -1.38
C PHE A 16 7.92 -29.00 -2.18
N LYS A 17 7.62 -30.10 -1.48
CA LYS A 17 6.98 -31.30 -2.06
C LYS A 17 5.47 -31.14 -2.28
N LYS A 18 4.84 -30.23 -1.52
CA LYS A 18 3.42 -29.88 -1.60
C LYS A 18 3.29 -28.37 -1.45
N LYS A 19 2.14 -27.80 -1.85
CA LYS A 19 1.87 -26.38 -1.62
C LYS A 19 1.86 -26.07 -0.12
N VAL A 20 2.59 -25.04 0.30
CA VAL A 20 2.46 -24.46 1.64
C VAL A 20 1.13 -23.73 1.77
N ASP A 21 0.60 -23.60 2.97
CA ASP A 21 -0.72 -23.02 3.17
C ASP A 21 -0.74 -21.51 2.93
N TYR A 22 0.33 -20.82 3.32
CA TYR A 22 0.40 -19.37 3.32
C TYR A 22 1.86 -18.89 3.16
N THR A 23 2.07 -17.88 2.32
CA THR A 23 3.38 -17.26 2.08
C THR A 23 3.23 -15.74 2.16
N ILE A 24 4.15 -15.05 2.85
CA ILE A 24 4.22 -13.59 2.89
C ILE A 24 5.34 -13.11 1.96
N CYS A 25 5.01 -12.21 1.03
CA CYS A 25 5.96 -11.43 0.25
C CYS A 25 6.27 -10.12 0.99
N GLY A 26 7.34 -10.13 1.78
CA GLY A 26 7.83 -8.98 2.55
C GLY A 26 9.18 -8.42 2.11
N ILE A 27 9.73 -8.92 1.00
CA ILE A 27 10.91 -8.30 0.36
C ILE A 27 10.48 -6.93 -0.17
N SER A 28 11.28 -5.87 0.00
CA SER A 28 10.97 -4.52 -0.49
C SER A 28 11.42 -4.29 -1.93
N GLY A 29 10.79 -3.35 -2.64
CA GLY A 29 11.22 -2.93 -3.98
C GLY A 29 11.01 -3.99 -5.06
N LEU A 30 11.52 -3.75 -6.27
CA LEU A 30 11.34 -4.68 -7.40
C LEU A 30 12.02 -6.03 -7.24
N ASP A 31 13.01 -6.13 -6.34
CA ASP A 31 13.66 -7.40 -6.01
C ASP A 31 12.68 -8.46 -5.49
N GLY A 32 11.55 -8.03 -4.92
CA GLY A 32 10.46 -8.90 -4.47
C GLY A 32 9.65 -9.55 -5.59
N LEU A 33 9.71 -9.03 -6.83
CA LEU A 33 8.84 -9.48 -7.92
C LEU A 33 9.16 -10.90 -8.35
N LYS A 34 10.43 -11.20 -8.62
CA LYS A 34 10.85 -12.54 -9.07
C LYS A 34 10.55 -13.62 -8.02
N PRO A 35 10.92 -13.46 -6.73
CA PRO A 35 10.53 -14.37 -5.67
C PRO A 35 9.01 -14.58 -5.56
N THR A 36 8.23 -13.50 -5.69
CA THR A 36 6.76 -13.56 -5.68
C THR A 36 6.25 -14.42 -6.84
N LEU A 37 6.73 -14.19 -8.06
CA LEU A 37 6.34 -14.97 -9.23
C LEU A 37 6.75 -16.44 -9.13
N ASP A 38 7.87 -16.75 -8.50
CA ASP A 38 8.41 -18.11 -8.39
C ASP A 38 7.67 -18.94 -7.32
N VAL A 39 7.22 -18.32 -6.23
CA VAL A 39 6.56 -19.01 -5.11
C VAL A 39 5.08 -19.28 -5.34
N ILE A 40 4.39 -18.55 -6.22
CA ILE A 40 2.93 -18.69 -6.47
C ILE A 40 2.51 -20.15 -6.73
N LYS A 41 3.31 -20.93 -7.47
CA LYS A 41 2.98 -22.33 -7.77
C LYS A 41 3.10 -23.27 -6.56
N PHE A 42 3.81 -22.86 -5.52
CA PHE A 42 4.09 -23.65 -4.32
C PHE A 42 3.30 -23.18 -3.09
N THR A 43 2.35 -22.27 -3.23
CA THR A 43 1.53 -21.79 -2.11
C THR A 43 0.04 -21.85 -2.43
N LYS A 44 -0.79 -22.07 -1.42
CA LYS A 44 -2.25 -21.99 -1.53
C LYS A 44 -2.72 -20.53 -1.45
N THR A 45 -2.14 -19.76 -0.53
CA THR A 45 -2.38 -18.33 -0.35
C THR A 45 -1.06 -17.57 -0.35
N ILE A 46 -1.01 -16.46 -1.09
CA ILE A 46 0.09 -15.52 -1.05
C ILE A 46 -0.44 -14.18 -0.54
N ALA A 47 0.24 -13.62 0.45
CA ALA A 47 -0.03 -12.29 0.95
C ALA A 47 1.13 -11.36 0.62
N SER A 48 0.85 -10.16 0.12
CA SER A 48 1.90 -9.24 -0.32
C SER A 48 1.80 -7.89 0.37
N ALA A 49 2.93 -7.42 0.91
CA ALA A 49 3.14 -6.05 1.35
C ALA A 49 4.02 -5.26 0.36
N ASN A 50 4.46 -5.89 -0.73
CA ASN A 50 5.35 -5.28 -1.71
C ASN A 50 4.53 -4.59 -2.80
N LYS A 51 4.37 -3.27 -2.67
CA LYS A 51 3.64 -2.42 -3.61
C LYS A 51 4.33 -2.31 -4.96
N GLU A 52 5.66 -2.22 -4.99
CA GLU A 52 6.43 -2.03 -6.23
C GLU A 52 6.24 -3.21 -7.21
N SER A 53 6.23 -4.44 -6.69
CA SER A 53 6.00 -5.67 -7.44
C SER A 53 4.58 -5.74 -8.00
N ILE A 54 3.59 -5.22 -7.26
CA ILE A 54 2.21 -5.16 -7.73
C ILE A 54 2.09 -4.10 -8.82
N ILE A 55 2.54 -2.87 -8.55
CA ILE A 55 2.48 -1.76 -9.51
C ILE A 55 3.14 -2.13 -10.84
N CYS A 56 4.35 -2.68 -10.80
CA CYS A 56 5.12 -2.96 -12.03
C CYS A 56 4.84 -4.34 -12.64
N GLY A 57 4.33 -5.29 -11.84
CA GLY A 57 4.29 -6.71 -12.21
C GLY A 57 2.93 -7.38 -12.11
N TRP A 58 1.85 -6.64 -11.82
CA TRP A 58 0.54 -7.24 -11.52
C TRP A 58 0.05 -8.20 -12.58
N ASN A 59 0.20 -7.91 -13.88
CA ASN A 59 -0.27 -8.84 -14.92
C ASN A 59 0.43 -10.20 -14.87
N LEU A 60 1.73 -10.19 -14.58
CA LEU A 60 2.51 -11.42 -14.43
C LEU A 60 2.07 -12.18 -13.18
N ILE A 61 1.85 -11.46 -12.08
CA ILE A 61 1.35 -12.00 -10.81
C ILE A 61 -0.04 -12.61 -11.02
N ASN A 62 -1.01 -11.83 -11.50
CA ASN A 62 -2.39 -12.23 -11.75
C ASN A 62 -2.49 -13.43 -12.71
N LYS A 63 -1.73 -13.41 -13.81
CA LYS A 63 -1.68 -14.55 -14.74
C LYS A 63 -1.21 -15.84 -14.05
N LYS A 64 -0.18 -15.76 -13.19
CA LYS A 64 0.29 -16.92 -12.43
C LYS A 64 -0.69 -17.33 -11.31
N LEU A 65 -1.31 -16.38 -10.61
CA LEU A 65 -2.32 -16.66 -9.59
C LEU A 65 -3.47 -17.48 -10.17
N LYS A 66 -4.00 -17.07 -11.32
CA LYS A 66 -5.02 -17.79 -12.08
C LYS A 66 -4.53 -19.18 -12.51
N LYS A 67 -3.35 -19.24 -13.16
CA LYS A 67 -2.77 -20.51 -13.65
C LYS A 67 -2.62 -21.57 -12.56
N TYR A 68 -2.22 -21.17 -11.36
CA TYR A 68 -1.94 -22.10 -10.27
C TYR A 68 -3.06 -22.19 -9.23
N ASN A 69 -4.19 -21.51 -9.43
CA ASN A 69 -5.29 -21.41 -8.47
C ASN A 69 -4.77 -21.05 -7.06
N THR A 70 -4.03 -19.94 -6.98
CA THR A 70 -3.43 -19.43 -5.74
C THR A 70 -4.18 -18.17 -5.31
N LYS A 71 -4.66 -18.14 -4.06
CA LYS A 71 -5.35 -16.98 -3.51
C LYS A 71 -4.35 -15.85 -3.22
N PHE A 72 -4.72 -14.62 -3.54
CA PHE A 72 -3.94 -13.43 -3.22
C PHE A 72 -4.64 -12.61 -2.14
N ILE A 73 -3.87 -12.08 -1.19
CA ILE A 73 -4.37 -11.16 -0.15
C ILE A 73 -3.42 -9.95 -0.05
N PRO A 74 -3.87 -8.71 -0.32
CA PRO A 74 -3.05 -7.54 0.00
C PRO A 74 -2.98 -7.37 1.52
N ILE A 75 -1.79 -7.07 2.04
CA ILE A 75 -1.58 -6.83 3.48
C ILE A 75 -1.01 -5.45 3.78
N ASP A 76 -0.84 -4.57 2.79
CA ASP A 76 -0.73 -3.12 3.03
C ASP A 76 -2.07 -2.63 3.64
N SER A 77 -2.05 -1.69 4.60
CA SER A 77 -3.18 -1.43 5.51
C SER A 77 -4.45 -0.99 4.78
N GLU A 78 -4.32 -0.05 3.86
CA GLU A 78 -5.42 0.54 3.09
C GLU A 78 -5.97 -0.46 2.08
N HIS A 79 -5.10 -1.23 1.42
CA HIS A 79 -5.49 -2.27 0.47
C HIS A 79 -6.12 -3.47 1.15
N TYR A 80 -5.59 -3.89 2.29
CA TYR A 80 -6.23 -4.89 3.13
C TYR A 80 -7.65 -4.43 3.51
N SER A 81 -7.80 -3.14 3.83
CA SER A 81 -9.10 -2.56 4.18
C SER A 81 -10.07 -2.52 3.00
N ILE A 82 -9.62 -2.13 1.80
CA ILE A 82 -10.42 -2.24 0.57
C ILE A 82 -10.83 -3.69 0.37
N TRP A 83 -9.85 -4.60 0.34
CA TRP A 83 -10.08 -6.02 0.12
C TRP A 83 -11.05 -6.62 1.15
N ASN A 84 -10.97 -6.24 2.42
CA ASN A 84 -11.86 -6.74 3.46
C ASN A 84 -13.30 -6.23 3.27
N LEU A 85 -13.47 -4.95 2.93
CA LEU A 85 -14.78 -4.32 2.79
C LEU A 85 -15.48 -4.66 1.47
N THR A 86 -14.75 -5.04 0.42
CA THR A 86 -15.28 -5.13 -0.95
C THR A 86 -15.30 -6.54 -1.56
N ARG A 87 -15.08 -7.62 -0.80
CA ARG A 87 -14.95 -8.99 -1.34
C ARG A 87 -16.14 -9.48 -2.17
N GLU A 88 -17.33 -9.10 -1.74
CA GLU A 88 -18.60 -9.56 -2.30
C GLU A 88 -19.24 -8.49 -3.20
N TYR A 89 -18.50 -7.42 -3.51
CA TYR A 89 -19.02 -6.26 -4.22
C TYR A 89 -18.26 -6.06 -5.54
N SER A 90 -19.01 -5.70 -6.56
CA SER A 90 -18.50 -5.39 -7.89
C SER A 90 -18.25 -3.89 -8.05
N ASN A 91 -17.62 -3.51 -9.16
CA ASN A 91 -17.53 -2.10 -9.55
C ASN A 91 -18.90 -1.42 -9.58
N ASN A 92 -19.98 -2.12 -9.93
CA ASN A 92 -21.29 -1.49 -10.03
C ASN A 92 -21.91 -1.15 -8.69
N ASP A 93 -21.44 -1.74 -7.59
CA ASP A 93 -21.97 -1.48 -6.24
C ASP A 93 -21.26 -0.29 -5.56
N ILE A 94 -20.02 -0.03 -5.96
CA ILE A 94 -19.16 0.98 -5.36
C ILE A 94 -19.32 2.33 -6.06
N GLU A 95 -19.55 3.37 -5.27
CA GLU A 95 -19.59 4.76 -5.71
C GLU A 95 -18.21 5.42 -5.53
N GLU A 96 -17.63 5.33 -4.33
CA GLU A 96 -16.33 5.94 -4.00
C GLU A 96 -15.49 5.04 -3.11
N ILE A 97 -14.16 5.10 -3.30
CA ILE A 97 -13.16 4.41 -2.51
C ILE A 97 -12.17 5.46 -2.01
N ILE A 98 -12.21 5.76 -0.73
CA ILE A 98 -11.36 6.78 -0.13
C ILE A 98 -10.24 6.07 0.62
N LEU A 99 -9.00 6.27 0.16
CA LEU A 99 -7.80 5.88 0.90
C LEU A 99 -7.41 7.04 1.80
N THR A 100 -7.27 6.78 3.09
CA THR A 100 -6.87 7.82 4.03
C THR A 100 -5.36 7.96 4.04
N ALA A 101 -4.83 9.17 4.24
CA ALA A 101 -3.40 9.41 4.37
C ALA A 101 -3.11 10.19 5.65
N SER A 102 -2.01 9.90 6.34
CA SER A 102 -1.59 10.66 7.52
C SER A 102 -1.30 12.14 7.23
N GLY A 103 -1.01 12.47 5.96
CA GLY A 103 -0.49 13.78 5.52
C GLY A 103 1.01 13.96 5.73
N GLY A 104 1.68 12.98 6.35
CA GLY A 104 3.12 12.99 6.59
C GLY A 104 3.60 14.08 7.57
N PRO A 105 4.92 14.21 7.77
CA PRO A 105 5.49 15.15 8.74
C PRO A 105 5.32 16.63 8.37
N LEU A 106 5.04 16.93 7.10
CA LEU A 106 4.93 18.30 6.60
C LEU A 106 3.49 18.79 6.46
N LEU A 107 2.51 18.01 6.93
CA LEU A 107 1.09 18.34 6.84
C LEU A 107 0.79 19.76 7.34
N ASN A 108 1.32 20.13 8.51
CA ASN A 108 1.08 21.44 9.14
C ASN A 108 2.15 22.49 8.81
N SER A 109 3.12 22.18 7.94
CA SER A 109 4.18 23.12 7.59
C SER A 109 3.80 24.01 6.39
N PRO A 110 4.34 25.23 6.27
CA PRO A 110 4.15 26.05 5.06
C PRO A 110 4.76 25.38 3.82
N ILE A 111 4.13 25.56 2.65
CA ILE A 111 4.59 24.94 1.37
C ILE A 111 6.05 25.29 1.06
N ARG A 112 6.47 26.53 1.37
CA ARG A 112 7.85 27.01 1.14
C ARG A 112 8.91 26.12 1.79
N ILE A 113 8.58 25.42 2.88
CA ILE A 113 9.52 24.53 3.56
C ILE A 113 9.98 23.37 2.67
N GLN A 114 9.17 22.95 1.68
CA GLN A 114 9.52 21.83 0.80
C GLN A 114 10.76 22.11 -0.07
N LYS A 115 11.15 23.39 -0.21
CA LYS A 115 12.36 23.79 -0.93
C LYS A 115 13.63 23.69 -0.07
N THR A 116 13.50 23.69 1.25
CA THR A 116 14.65 23.81 2.18
C THR A 116 14.68 22.74 3.28
N VAL A 117 13.64 21.92 3.41
CA VAL A 117 13.55 20.86 4.41
C VAL A 117 14.62 19.79 4.17
N THR A 118 15.30 19.39 5.24
CA THR A 118 16.34 18.36 5.16
C THR A 118 15.75 16.95 5.22
N PRO A 119 16.44 15.94 4.65
CA PRO A 119 16.11 14.53 4.78
C PRO A 119 15.82 14.10 6.23
N GLU A 120 16.63 14.54 7.19
CA GLU A 120 16.54 14.14 8.59
C GLU A 120 15.23 14.61 9.23
N LYS A 121 14.70 15.76 8.80
CA LYS A 121 13.40 16.25 9.23
C LYS A 121 12.27 15.54 8.49
N THR A 122 12.43 15.28 7.20
CA THR A 122 11.42 14.62 6.36
C THR A 122 11.19 13.16 6.74
N VAL A 123 12.21 12.42 7.20
CA VAL A 123 12.04 11.00 7.53
C VAL A 123 11.36 10.74 8.89
N ARG A 124 11.19 11.78 9.72
CA ARG A 124 10.58 11.70 11.06
C ARG A 124 9.05 11.72 10.96
N HIS A 125 8.46 10.60 10.60
CA HIS A 125 7.01 10.48 10.44
C HIS A 125 6.27 10.52 11.80
N PRO A 126 5.14 11.25 11.93
CA PRO A 126 4.47 11.49 13.23
C PRO A 126 3.78 10.27 13.84
N LYS A 127 3.37 9.28 13.03
CA LYS A 127 2.64 8.08 13.48
C LYS A 127 3.42 6.78 13.35
N TRP A 128 4.01 6.54 12.19
CA TRP A 128 4.72 5.30 11.87
C TRP A 128 6.24 5.41 12.02
N LYS A 129 6.88 4.33 12.49
CA LYS A 129 8.34 4.13 12.34
C LYS A 129 8.58 3.32 11.07
N MET A 130 9.05 3.97 10.01
CA MET A 130 9.19 3.36 8.69
C MET A 130 10.57 3.62 8.08
N GLY A 131 10.86 2.96 6.95
CA GLY A 131 12.08 3.20 6.19
C GLY A 131 12.15 4.62 5.60
N LYS A 132 13.36 5.10 5.31
CA LYS A 132 13.59 6.47 4.83
C LYS A 132 12.79 6.80 3.57
N LYS A 133 12.78 5.91 2.58
CA LYS A 133 12.09 6.11 1.29
C LYS A 133 10.59 6.35 1.48
N ILE A 134 9.90 5.43 2.17
CA ILE A 134 8.46 5.56 2.41
C ILE A 134 8.12 6.77 3.29
N SER A 135 8.99 7.19 4.21
CA SER A 135 8.81 8.44 4.95
C SER A 135 8.87 9.68 4.05
N VAL A 136 9.78 9.71 3.07
CA VAL A 136 9.86 10.78 2.07
C VAL A 136 8.61 10.78 1.18
N ASP A 137 8.22 9.62 0.66
CA ASP A 137 7.01 9.45 -0.14
C ASP A 137 5.72 9.84 0.63
N SER A 138 5.69 9.64 1.95
CA SER A 138 4.58 10.07 2.80
C SER A 138 4.56 11.59 2.97
N ALA A 139 5.73 12.24 3.03
CA ALA A 139 5.85 13.68 3.22
C ALA A 139 5.43 14.51 1.99
N ASN A 140 5.52 13.93 0.79
CA ASN A 140 5.06 14.55 -0.46
C ASN A 140 3.78 13.89 -1.03
N LEU A 141 3.17 12.96 -0.29
CA LEU A 141 1.98 12.17 -0.66
C LEU A 141 2.15 11.21 -1.85
N MET A 142 3.36 11.02 -2.38
CA MET A 142 3.63 10.04 -3.43
C MET A 142 3.31 8.62 -2.98
N ASN A 143 3.48 8.30 -1.70
CA ASN A 143 3.11 6.97 -1.18
C ASN A 143 1.64 6.66 -1.48
N LYS A 144 0.74 7.63 -1.29
CA LYS A 144 -0.69 7.46 -1.56
C LYS A 144 -1.02 7.40 -3.05
N VAL A 145 -0.22 8.04 -3.91
CA VAL A 145 -0.30 7.89 -5.37
C VAL A 145 0.03 6.44 -5.76
N PHE A 146 1.11 5.89 -5.23
CA PHE A 146 1.47 4.48 -5.46
C PHE A 146 0.42 3.51 -4.95
N GLU A 147 -0.17 3.77 -3.79
CA GLU A 147 -1.24 2.92 -3.27
C GLU A 147 -2.50 2.95 -4.16
N ILE A 148 -2.85 4.10 -4.75
CA ILE A 148 -3.93 4.15 -5.75
C ILE A 148 -3.54 3.40 -7.03
N MET A 149 -2.29 3.53 -7.51
CA MET A 149 -1.78 2.75 -8.65
C MET A 149 -1.94 1.25 -8.37
N GLU A 150 -1.45 0.79 -7.22
CA GLU A 150 -1.57 -0.58 -6.75
C GLU A 150 -3.03 -1.05 -6.68
N ALA A 151 -3.90 -0.27 -6.04
CA ALA A 151 -5.32 -0.58 -5.90
C ALA A 151 -6.01 -0.66 -7.28
N SER A 152 -5.69 0.24 -8.21
CA SER A 152 -6.28 0.27 -9.55
C SER A 152 -5.90 -0.92 -10.43
N LYS A 153 -4.72 -1.53 -10.18
CA LYS A 153 -4.31 -2.77 -10.86
C LYS A 153 -4.96 -3.99 -10.22
N MET A 154 -4.92 -4.04 -8.88
CA MET A 154 -5.33 -5.21 -8.12
C MET A 154 -6.85 -5.37 -8.03
N PHE A 155 -7.57 -4.29 -7.78
CA PHE A 155 -9.01 -4.29 -7.65
C PHE A 155 -9.64 -3.81 -8.95
N ASP A 156 -10.68 -4.52 -9.38
CA ASP A 156 -11.42 -4.18 -10.61
C ASP A 156 -12.41 -3.03 -10.36
N PHE A 157 -11.90 -1.89 -9.90
CA PHE A 157 -12.67 -0.67 -9.67
C PHE A 157 -12.16 0.46 -10.56
N ASP A 158 -13.05 1.34 -11.00
CA ASP A 158 -12.67 2.45 -11.86
C ASP A 158 -11.78 3.46 -11.15
N LEU A 159 -10.70 3.88 -11.81
CA LEU A 159 -9.70 4.80 -11.25
C LEU A 159 -10.34 6.08 -10.70
N LYS A 160 -11.37 6.60 -11.38
CA LYS A 160 -12.12 7.81 -10.98
C LYS A 160 -12.84 7.71 -9.63
N LYS A 161 -13.04 6.50 -9.11
CA LYS A 161 -13.70 6.28 -7.80
C LYS A 161 -12.74 6.42 -6.63
N TYR A 162 -11.43 6.33 -6.89
CA TYR A 162 -10.43 6.46 -5.87
C TYR A 162 -10.22 7.92 -5.49
N LYS A 163 -10.32 8.19 -4.19
CA LYS A 163 -10.11 9.50 -3.58
C LYS A 163 -9.08 9.38 -2.47
N ILE A 164 -8.48 10.51 -2.11
CA ILE A 164 -7.57 10.61 -0.98
C ILE A 164 -8.15 11.61 0.01
N PHE A 165 -8.32 11.20 1.27
CA PHE A 165 -8.54 12.12 2.38
C PHE A 165 -7.36 12.12 3.32
N ILE A 166 -7.01 13.29 3.86
CA ILE A 166 -6.08 13.40 4.96
C ILE A 166 -6.79 13.05 6.26
N HIS A 167 -6.23 12.08 6.98
CA HIS A 167 -6.67 11.63 8.29
C HIS A 167 -5.43 11.49 9.21
N PRO A 168 -5.04 12.56 9.93
CA PRO A 168 -3.78 12.60 10.68
C PRO A 168 -3.65 11.55 11.78
N GLN A 169 -4.77 11.04 12.29
CA GLN A 169 -4.82 10.04 13.35
C GLN A 169 -4.53 8.63 12.83
N SER A 170 -4.71 8.37 11.53
CA SER A 170 -4.46 7.06 10.88
C SER A 170 -5.17 5.89 11.59
N TYR A 171 -6.39 6.14 12.08
CA TYR A 171 -7.25 5.14 12.73
C TYR A 171 -8.30 4.58 11.77
N ALA A 172 -8.83 5.42 10.88
CA ALA A 172 -9.57 4.99 9.70
C ALA A 172 -8.60 4.74 8.55
N HIS A 173 -8.62 3.54 7.97
CA HIS A 173 -7.69 3.15 6.90
C HIS A 173 -8.33 3.29 5.51
N THR A 174 -9.59 2.85 5.36
CA THR A 174 -10.35 2.99 4.12
C THR A 174 -11.81 3.31 4.42
N ILE A 175 -12.40 4.18 3.59
CA ILE A 175 -13.83 4.46 3.57
C ILE A 175 -14.40 4.07 2.20
N ILE A 176 -15.49 3.30 2.19
CA ILE A 176 -16.18 2.87 0.98
C ILE A 176 -17.59 3.46 0.98
N LYS A 177 -17.93 4.24 -0.05
CA LYS A 177 -19.29 4.69 -0.34
C LYS A 177 -19.91 3.73 -1.35
N PHE A 178 -21.07 3.18 -1.00
CA PHE A 178 -21.86 2.31 -1.87
C PHE A 178 -22.99 3.10 -2.52
N LYS A 179 -23.39 2.69 -3.73
CA LYS A 179 -24.47 3.34 -4.49
C LYS A 179 -25.83 3.25 -3.81
N ASN A 180 -26.02 2.31 -2.89
CA ASN A 180 -27.23 2.18 -2.08
C ASN A 180 -27.29 3.16 -0.90
N GLY A 181 -26.37 4.11 -0.83
CA GLY A 181 -26.32 5.13 0.22
C GLY A 181 -25.45 4.76 1.42
N LEU A 182 -25.12 3.48 1.62
CA LEU A 182 -24.30 3.06 2.76
C LEU A 182 -22.86 3.54 2.66
N ILE A 183 -22.26 3.82 3.82
CA ILE A 183 -20.84 4.10 3.96
C ILE A 183 -20.26 3.10 4.95
N LYS A 184 -19.19 2.41 4.58
CA LYS A 184 -18.42 1.56 5.49
C LYS A 184 -17.04 2.16 5.71
N ILE A 185 -16.60 2.18 6.96
CA ILE A 185 -15.25 2.59 7.35
C ILE A 185 -14.60 1.42 8.05
N LEU A 186 -13.40 1.02 7.62
CA LEU A 186 -12.61 0.05 8.38
C LEU A 186 -11.67 0.79 9.34
N LEU A 187 -11.92 0.59 10.64
CA LEU A 187 -11.12 1.14 11.73
C LEU A 187 -10.29 0.03 12.35
N HIS A 188 -9.00 0.30 12.58
CA HIS A 188 -8.17 -0.53 13.44
C HIS A 188 -6.96 0.26 13.95
N ASP A 189 -6.31 -0.23 15.00
CA ASP A 189 -5.06 0.36 15.48
C ASP A 189 -4.04 0.45 14.34
N THR A 190 -3.23 1.51 14.39
CA THR A 190 -2.11 1.78 13.48
C THR A 190 -0.96 0.77 13.70
N ASP A 191 -1.24 -0.53 13.47
CA ASP A 191 -0.35 -1.67 13.66
C ASP A 191 -0.54 -2.71 12.55
N MET A 192 0.51 -2.96 11.76
CA MET A 192 0.50 -3.93 10.66
C MET A 192 0.28 -5.39 11.11
N LYS A 193 0.42 -5.69 12.39
CA LYS A 193 0.03 -7.00 12.93
C LYS A 193 -1.44 -7.29 12.65
N ILE A 194 -2.31 -6.28 12.62
CA ILE A 194 -3.75 -6.46 12.40
C ILE A 194 -4.06 -6.97 10.98
N PRO A 195 -3.68 -6.28 9.89
CA PRO A 195 -3.91 -6.80 8.53
C PRO A 195 -3.20 -8.14 8.30
N ILE A 196 -1.97 -8.30 8.79
CA ILE A 196 -1.23 -9.57 8.65
C ILE A 196 -1.96 -10.71 9.37
N PHE A 197 -2.34 -10.53 10.64
CA PHE A 197 -3.03 -11.56 11.42
C PHE A 197 -4.38 -11.96 10.80
N ASN A 198 -5.18 -10.97 10.41
CA ASN A 198 -6.50 -11.25 9.84
C ASN A 198 -6.40 -11.85 8.42
N SER A 199 -5.33 -11.57 7.66
CA SER A 199 -5.10 -12.27 6.39
C SER A 199 -4.73 -13.76 6.56
N ILE A 200 -4.10 -14.13 7.69
CA ILE A 200 -3.80 -15.54 8.02
C ILE A 200 -5.08 -16.26 8.47
N TYR A 201 -5.88 -15.62 9.33
CA TYR A 201 -7.10 -16.19 9.90
C TYR A 201 -8.37 -15.76 9.16
N ASP A 202 -8.27 -15.51 7.85
CA ASP A 202 -9.30 -14.88 7.04
C ASP A 202 -10.70 -15.54 7.08
N LYS A 203 -10.77 -16.83 7.41
CA LYS A 203 -12.04 -17.59 7.49
C LYS A 203 -12.69 -17.59 8.87
N LYS A 204 -12.00 -17.12 9.91
CA LYS A 204 -12.47 -17.18 11.31
C LYS A 204 -11.94 -16.01 12.10
N ILE A 205 -12.81 -15.38 12.89
CA ILE A 205 -12.36 -14.37 13.83
C ILE A 205 -11.52 -15.06 14.92
N LYS A 206 -10.28 -14.60 15.09
CA LYS A 206 -9.35 -15.04 16.12
C LYS A 206 -8.96 -13.86 16.99
N TYR A 207 -8.67 -14.16 18.25
CA TYR A 207 -8.26 -13.12 19.19
C TYR A 207 -6.84 -12.63 18.85
N ILE A 208 -6.69 -11.32 18.75
CA ILE A 208 -5.42 -10.60 18.74
C ILE A 208 -5.54 -9.44 19.73
N THR A 209 -4.47 -9.17 20.48
CA THR A 209 -4.44 -8.03 21.39
C THR A 209 -4.48 -6.73 20.60
N SER A 210 -5.49 -5.90 20.87
CA SER A 210 -5.65 -4.55 20.34
C SER A 210 -6.11 -3.60 21.45
N LYS A 211 -6.06 -2.29 21.20
CA LYS A 211 -6.56 -1.29 22.13
C LYS A 211 -8.08 -1.38 22.23
N LYS A 212 -8.61 -1.11 23.41
CA LYS A 212 -10.06 -0.95 23.59
C LYS A 212 -10.55 0.25 22.78
N ILE A 213 -11.77 0.15 22.28
CA ILE A 213 -12.45 1.26 21.60
C ILE A 213 -12.51 2.44 22.56
N ASN A 214 -12.15 3.62 22.05
CA ASN A 214 -12.17 4.87 22.79
C ASN A 214 -13.13 5.85 22.10
N SER A 215 -14.16 6.31 22.81
CA SER A 215 -15.14 7.26 22.28
C SER A 215 -14.52 8.57 21.79
N LYS A 216 -13.46 9.05 22.46
CA LYS A 216 -12.70 10.24 22.03
C LYS A 216 -12.02 10.03 20.69
N ALA A 217 -11.54 8.81 20.39
CA ALA A 217 -10.95 8.49 19.10
C ALA A 217 -12.01 8.48 17.99
N LEU A 218 -13.21 7.94 18.29
CA LEU A 218 -14.34 7.92 17.35
C LEU A 218 -14.89 9.33 17.07
N ASN A 219 -15.02 10.17 18.10
CA ASN A 219 -15.53 11.53 17.96
C ASN A 219 -14.55 12.49 17.27
N ASN A 220 -13.28 12.11 17.11
CA ASN A 220 -12.22 12.97 16.54
C ASN A 220 -11.58 12.34 15.29
N LEU A 221 -12.38 11.77 14.41
CA LEU A 221 -11.89 11.15 13.18
C LEU A 221 -11.45 12.13 12.09
N ASN A 222 -11.76 13.43 12.17
CA ASN A 222 -11.36 14.52 11.27
C ASN A 222 -10.73 14.12 9.91
N PHE A 223 -11.48 14.36 8.84
CA PHE A 223 -11.05 14.13 7.46
C PHE A 223 -10.92 15.46 6.73
N TYR A 224 -9.88 15.60 5.90
CA TYR A 224 -9.65 16.80 5.11
C TYR A 224 -9.38 16.45 3.65
N GLU A 225 -9.81 17.32 2.74
CA GLU A 225 -9.41 17.25 1.34
C GLU A 225 -7.91 17.50 1.18
N VAL A 226 -7.31 16.91 0.15
CA VAL A 226 -5.89 17.11 -0.13
C VAL A 226 -5.65 18.50 -0.73
N ASP A 227 -4.77 19.28 -0.10
CA ASP A 227 -4.21 20.50 -0.68
C ASP A 227 -3.29 20.16 -1.88
N LYS A 228 -3.80 20.39 -3.09
CA LYS A 228 -3.12 20.06 -4.35
C LYS A 228 -1.90 20.95 -4.64
N LEU A 229 -1.80 22.12 -4.00
CA LEU A 229 -0.64 23.00 -4.12
C LEU A 229 0.49 22.49 -3.22
N LYS A 230 0.15 22.06 -2.01
CA LYS A 230 1.09 21.42 -1.08
C LYS A 230 1.55 20.05 -1.56
N PHE A 231 0.64 19.23 -2.11
CA PHE A 231 0.94 17.87 -2.56
C PHE A 231 0.73 17.74 -4.08
N PRO A 232 1.67 18.23 -4.90
CA PRO A 232 1.54 18.18 -6.37
C PRO A 232 1.57 16.76 -6.93
N SER A 233 2.07 15.78 -6.17
CA SER A 233 2.19 14.37 -6.56
C SER A 233 0.86 13.78 -7.01
N ILE A 234 -0.26 14.19 -6.39
CA ILE A 234 -1.60 13.70 -6.74
C ILE A 234 -1.99 14.04 -8.18
N LYS A 235 -1.36 15.04 -8.81
CA LYS A 235 -1.61 15.36 -10.23
C LYS A 235 -1.20 14.22 -11.15
N LEU A 236 -0.25 13.39 -10.71
CA LEU A 236 0.17 12.18 -11.45
C LEU A 236 -0.96 11.17 -11.58
N LEU A 237 -1.96 11.19 -10.69
CA LEU A 237 -3.13 10.30 -10.79
C LEU A 237 -3.87 10.44 -12.12
N LYS A 238 -3.85 11.64 -12.72
CA LYS A 238 -4.47 11.91 -14.03
C LYS A 238 -3.74 11.22 -15.19
N LYS A 239 -2.50 10.80 -14.99
CA LYS A 239 -1.66 10.16 -16.00
C LYS A 239 -1.62 8.63 -15.85
N ILE A 240 -2.17 8.08 -14.77
CA ILE A 240 -2.27 6.63 -14.58
C ILE A 240 -3.34 6.07 -15.49
N SER A 241 -3.04 4.94 -16.13
CA SER A 241 -3.99 4.19 -16.94
C SER A 241 -4.23 2.79 -16.35
N LYS A 242 -5.45 2.26 -16.55
CA LYS A 242 -5.72 0.83 -16.35
C LYS A 242 -4.94 -0.04 -17.35
N GLU A 243 -4.53 0.52 -18.48
CA GLU A 243 -3.73 -0.18 -19.47
C GLU A 243 -2.36 -0.58 -18.93
N ASN A 244 -1.84 -1.66 -19.50
CA ASN A 244 -0.56 -2.23 -19.12
C ASN A 244 0.56 -1.50 -19.84
N THR A 245 0.87 -0.31 -19.35
CA THR A 245 1.95 0.54 -19.87
C THR A 245 3.18 0.44 -18.97
N LEU A 246 4.35 0.79 -19.51
CA LEU A 246 5.57 0.91 -18.71
C LEU A 246 5.59 2.19 -17.86
N TYR A 247 4.58 3.07 -18.00
CA TYR A 247 4.49 4.33 -17.28
C TYR A 247 4.58 4.14 -15.76
N ASP A 248 3.87 3.16 -15.23
CA ASP A 248 3.85 2.86 -13.79
C ASP A 248 5.23 2.42 -13.29
N THR A 249 5.96 1.66 -14.12
CA THR A 249 7.34 1.25 -13.82
C THR A 249 8.29 2.43 -13.87
N VAL A 250 8.18 3.28 -14.90
CA VAL A 250 9.01 4.48 -15.06
C VAL A 250 8.84 5.42 -13.86
N ILE A 251 7.60 5.71 -13.43
CA ILE A 251 7.38 6.54 -12.24
C ILE A 251 7.96 5.90 -10.99
N THR A 252 7.73 4.60 -10.79
CA THR A 252 8.22 3.91 -9.59
C THR A 252 9.73 4.02 -9.48
N ILE A 253 10.46 3.75 -10.57
CA ILE A 253 11.93 3.85 -10.63
C ILE A 253 12.42 5.30 -10.54
N ALA A 254 11.79 6.22 -11.25
CA ALA A 254 12.17 7.64 -11.21
C ALA A 254 12.04 8.19 -9.79
N ASN A 255 10.94 7.88 -9.10
CA ASN A 255 10.76 8.28 -7.71
C ASN A 255 11.80 7.65 -6.77
N GLU A 256 12.15 6.37 -6.95
CA GLU A 256 13.21 5.74 -6.14
C GLU A 256 14.55 6.50 -6.25
N GLU A 257 14.98 6.85 -7.47
CA GLU A 257 16.23 7.59 -7.67
C GLU A 257 16.12 9.04 -7.20
N LEU A 258 15.00 9.73 -7.44
CA LEU A 258 14.78 11.10 -6.96
C LEU A 258 14.76 11.18 -5.43
N VAL A 259 14.11 10.22 -4.76
CA VAL A 259 14.12 10.14 -3.30
C VAL A 259 15.53 9.88 -2.79
N LYS A 260 16.31 9.03 -3.45
CA LYS A 260 17.73 8.82 -3.11
C LYS A 260 18.54 10.12 -3.24
N LEU A 261 18.39 10.85 -4.34
CA LEU A 261 19.03 12.16 -4.52
C LEU A 261 18.63 13.16 -3.42
N PHE A 262 17.36 13.16 -3.01
CA PHE A 262 16.91 13.97 -1.88
C PHE A 262 17.58 13.54 -0.58
N LEU A 263 17.59 12.24 -0.27
CA LEU A 263 18.23 11.69 0.93
C LEU A 263 19.75 11.94 0.97
N GLU A 264 20.39 12.13 -0.18
CA GLU A 264 21.80 12.50 -0.34
C GLU A 264 22.03 14.03 -0.35
N HIS A 265 21.02 14.84 -0.01
CA HIS A 265 21.06 16.31 -0.01
C HIS A 265 21.37 16.95 -1.39
N LYS A 266 21.12 16.24 -2.49
CA LYS A 266 21.41 16.71 -3.87
C LYS A 266 20.26 17.50 -4.50
N ILE A 267 19.03 17.24 -4.08
CA ILE A 267 17.83 17.95 -4.54
C ILE A 267 16.94 18.28 -3.35
N SER A 268 16.02 19.24 -3.52
CA SER A 268 14.99 19.55 -2.53
C SER A 268 13.83 18.56 -2.56
N LEU A 269 13.03 18.49 -1.48
CA LEU A 269 11.84 17.63 -1.44
C LEU A 269 10.85 17.99 -2.55
N ARG A 270 10.76 19.27 -2.91
CA ARG A 270 9.86 19.74 -3.97
C ARG A 270 10.26 19.17 -5.35
N GLN A 271 11.56 19.13 -5.65
CA GLN A 271 12.12 18.59 -6.90
C GLN A 271 11.97 17.07 -7.03
N VAL A 272 11.61 16.35 -5.95
CA VAL A 272 11.28 14.92 -6.07
C VAL A 272 10.02 14.70 -6.90
N VAL A 273 9.14 15.70 -7.01
CA VAL A 273 7.81 15.57 -7.62
C VAL A 273 7.60 16.45 -8.85
N GLU A 274 8.18 17.66 -8.87
CA GLU A 274 8.11 18.58 -10.01
C GLU A 274 9.06 18.19 -11.13
#